data_AF-A0A961WCX6-F1
#
_entry.id   AF-A0A961WCX6-F1
#
_cell.length_a   1.000
_cell.length_b   1.000
_cell.length_c   1.000
_cell.angle_alpha   90.00
_cell.angle_beta   90.00
_cell.angle_gamma   90.00
#
_symmetry.space_group_name_H-M   'P 1'
#
loop_
_entity.id
_entity.type
_entity.pdbx_description
1 polymer ?
#
loop_
_entity_poly.entity_id
_entity_poly.type
_entity_poly.pdbx_seq_one_letter_code
_entity_poly.pdbx_strand_id
1 'polypeptide(L)'
;LRDLFQSDDGGWLHDAGLLAKLVDEKLETDAQAIRAEGWKWIEIGTDFPYGHTYGLRRIIGETEPMSEGEIASFHALKAEYDQLEDEYADAEEFPEAIDTRLGEIETAMEALQERPVSFEPDEIAMAGVFVSIGHDGRLRAERGYVRPEDEPPVESDGQDEVDGMGASTEEDVNDVTNPDASDEAEEEDDGLKPLSDRLVMELTAHRTLALRDALANDPQTAFLAALHAMTLRLFYHYPLDSCVEITPHSAGFGAQTPGLGDTAYALSIDARTTSWLGALPKAPEDLWDALVGFDNDSREALFAHCVAMTVNAVQEPYNRRPRALAHADVLATTLGLDMAAAGWAPTGESYLARVTKARILEAVREAKGENAADRIAGLKKPDMVAAAEELLEGTGWLPEVLRMPALPESEVQSADNGGEPAMGDSAVITDDEPVTGNAFATAAE
;
A
#
# COMPACT_ATOMS: atom_id res chain seq x y z
N LEU A 1 38.66 -19.77 23.75
CA LEU A 1 39.39 -20.95 24.31
C LEU A 1 39.24 -22.10 23.33
N ARG A 2 40.31 -22.84 23.03
CA ARG A 2 40.19 -24.10 22.27
C ARG A 2 39.89 -25.22 23.26
N ASP A 3 38.76 -25.89 23.05
CA ASP A 3 38.46 -27.12 23.77
C ASP A 3 39.35 -28.24 23.23
N LEU A 4 39.98 -28.99 24.13
CA LEU A 4 40.87 -30.11 23.82
C LEU A 4 40.11 -31.37 23.38
N PHE A 5 38.77 -31.38 23.46
CA PHE A 5 37.92 -32.53 23.16
C PHE A 5 36.88 -32.32 22.04
N GLN A 6 36.81 -31.14 21.42
CA GLN A 6 35.94 -30.92 20.24
C GLN A 6 36.63 -31.36 18.95
N SER A 7 35.94 -32.20 18.17
CA SER A 7 36.40 -32.73 16.88
C SER A 7 36.37 -31.72 15.73
N ASP A 8 35.64 -30.62 15.90
CA ASP A 8 35.18 -29.76 14.78
C ASP A 8 35.86 -28.38 14.75
N ASP A 9 37.06 -28.22 15.33
CA ASP A 9 37.79 -26.93 15.40
C ASP A 9 36.98 -25.76 16.02
N GLY A 10 35.89 -26.06 16.72
CA GLY A 10 35.02 -25.08 17.38
C GLY A 10 35.73 -24.34 18.51
N GLY A 11 35.77 -23.01 18.42
CA GLY A 11 36.31 -22.14 19.46
C GLY A 11 35.21 -21.39 20.19
N TRP A 12 35.33 -21.27 21.52
CA TRP A 12 34.44 -20.41 22.30
C TRP A 12 34.97 -18.98 22.36
N LEU A 13 34.12 -18.02 22.02
CA LEU A 13 34.35 -16.58 22.17
C LEU A 13 34.37 -16.24 23.67
N HIS A 14 35.54 -15.81 24.16
CA HIS A 14 35.72 -15.55 25.58
C HIS A 14 35.18 -14.17 26.01
N ASP A 15 35.15 -13.23 25.07
CA ASP A 15 34.75 -11.84 25.29
C ASP A 15 33.80 -11.39 24.17
N ALA A 16 32.50 -11.46 24.45
CA ALA A 16 31.45 -11.05 23.51
C ALA A 16 31.45 -9.53 23.27
N GLY A 17 31.89 -8.73 24.26
CA GLY A 17 31.98 -7.27 24.12
C GLY A 17 33.10 -6.85 23.17
N LEU A 18 34.24 -7.55 23.23
CA LEU A 18 35.33 -7.34 22.27
C LEU A 18 34.91 -7.75 20.85
N LEU A 19 34.15 -8.83 20.70
CA LEU A 19 33.62 -9.23 19.38
C LEU A 19 32.70 -8.17 18.80
N ALA A 20 31.71 -7.70 19.58
CA ALA A 20 30.80 -6.64 19.12
C ALA A 20 31.58 -5.41 18.66
N LYS A 21 32.59 -4.99 19.43
CA LYS A 21 33.45 -3.87 19.07
C LYS A 21 34.22 -4.08 17.77
N LEU A 22 34.80 -5.27 17.55
CA LEU A 22 35.52 -5.58 16.32
C LEU A 22 34.60 -5.64 15.09
N VAL A 23 33.37 -6.12 15.28
CA VAL A 23 32.34 -6.14 14.23
C VAL A 23 31.95 -4.70 13.86
N ASP A 24 31.69 -3.84 14.84
CA ASP A 24 31.38 -2.42 14.61
C ASP A 24 32.54 -1.70 13.91
N GLU A 25 33.78 -1.89 14.38
CA GLU A 25 34.98 -1.28 13.76
C GLU A 25 35.18 -1.74 12.30
N LYS A 26 34.87 -3.00 12.00
CA LYS A 26 34.95 -3.54 10.64
C LYS A 26 33.84 -3.00 9.74
N LEU A 27 32.58 -3.05 10.18
CA LEU A 27 31.43 -2.46 9.47
C LEU A 27 31.66 -0.97 9.17
N GLU A 28 32.17 -0.23 10.14
CA GLU A 28 32.48 1.18 10.02
C GLU A 28 33.56 1.45 8.96
N THR A 29 34.56 0.55 8.87
CA THR A 29 35.61 0.60 7.84
C THR A 29 35.03 0.29 6.46
N ASP A 30 34.25 -0.77 6.33
CA ASP A 30 33.67 -1.20 5.05
C ASP A 30 32.65 -0.16 4.52
N ALA A 31 31.92 0.52 5.41
CA ALA A 31 31.01 1.60 5.07
C ALA A 31 31.70 2.89 4.56
N GLN A 32 33.03 3.01 4.64
CA GLN A 32 33.75 4.19 4.13
C GLN A 32 33.60 4.36 2.61
N ALA A 33 33.55 3.26 1.86
CA ALA A 33 33.32 3.29 0.41
C ALA A 33 31.94 3.89 0.10
N ILE A 34 30.92 3.52 0.88
CA ILE A 34 29.54 4.00 0.72
C ILE A 34 29.43 5.47 1.12
N ARG A 35 30.17 5.91 2.15
CA ARG A 35 30.26 7.34 2.51
C ARG A 35 30.83 8.21 1.40
N ALA A 36 31.77 7.67 0.62
CA ALA A 36 32.35 8.39 -0.51
C ALA A 36 31.36 8.61 -1.66
N GLU A 37 30.23 7.86 -1.70
CA GLU A 37 29.17 8.02 -2.69
C GLU A 37 28.35 9.31 -2.48
N GLY A 38 28.35 9.90 -1.28
CA GLY A 38 27.77 11.22 -1.01
C GLY A 38 26.30 11.24 -0.53
N TRP A 39 25.76 10.10 -0.10
CA TRP A 39 24.41 9.99 0.45
C TRP A 39 24.14 10.96 1.61
N LYS A 40 22.92 11.49 1.70
CA LYS A 40 22.53 12.47 2.71
C LYS A 40 22.74 11.98 4.14
N TRP A 41 22.41 10.72 4.38
CA TRP A 41 22.64 10.04 5.64
C TRP A 41 22.99 8.57 5.40
N ILE A 42 23.75 8.00 6.32
CA ILE A 42 24.10 6.58 6.32
C ILE A 42 23.89 6.07 7.73
N GLU A 43 23.15 4.97 7.85
CA GLU A 43 22.90 4.29 9.10
C GLU A 43 23.56 2.92 9.06
N ILE A 44 24.34 2.61 10.09
CA ILE A 44 25.17 1.40 10.15
C ILE A 44 24.77 0.61 11.38
N GLY A 45 24.49 -0.67 11.18
CA GLY A 45 24.16 -1.60 12.25
C GLY A 45 24.55 -3.00 11.84
N THR A 46 24.71 -3.90 12.81
CA THR A 46 24.95 -5.32 12.50
C THR A 46 23.74 -5.96 11.83
N ASP A 47 22.54 -5.54 12.24
CA ASP A 47 21.23 -5.87 11.65
C ASP A 47 20.25 -4.73 11.93
N PHE A 48 19.14 -4.67 11.20
CA PHE A 48 18.05 -3.73 11.41
C PHE A 48 16.72 -4.45 11.64
N PRO A 49 15.90 -4.04 12.63
CA PRO A 49 14.59 -4.62 12.85
C PRO A 49 13.70 -4.58 11.60
N TYR A 50 12.80 -5.56 11.47
CA TYR A 50 11.81 -5.57 10.41
C TYR A 50 10.95 -4.30 10.46
N GLY A 51 10.77 -3.64 9.31
CA GLY A 51 10.03 -2.38 9.21
C GLY A 51 10.84 -1.13 9.52
N HIS A 52 12.17 -1.21 9.71
CA HIS A 52 13.03 -0.03 9.86
C HIS A 52 12.96 0.95 8.66
N THR A 53 12.43 0.51 7.51
CA THR A 53 12.19 1.34 6.33
C THR A 53 10.76 1.89 6.23
N TYR A 54 9.88 1.57 7.19
CA TYR A 54 8.49 2.04 7.18
C TYR A 54 8.41 3.55 7.37
N GLY A 55 7.57 4.19 6.56
CA GLY A 55 7.45 5.64 6.51
C GLY A 55 8.53 6.35 5.69
N LEU A 56 9.50 5.61 5.11
CA LEU A 56 10.48 6.15 4.18
C LEU A 56 10.01 5.94 2.74
N ARG A 57 10.23 6.94 1.88
CA ARG A 57 10.00 6.80 0.43
C ARG A 57 11.22 6.14 -0.20
N ARG A 58 11.01 5.12 -1.04
CA ARG A 58 12.09 4.41 -1.74
C ARG A 58 12.27 4.95 -3.16
N ILE A 59 13.50 5.32 -3.50
CA ILE A 59 13.97 5.61 -4.85
C ILE A 59 14.54 4.30 -5.42
N ILE A 60 14.11 3.94 -6.62
CA ILE A 60 14.61 2.76 -7.34
C ILE A 60 15.67 3.27 -8.32
N GLY A 61 16.93 2.90 -8.10
CA GLY A 61 18.02 3.28 -9.01
C GLY A 61 17.98 2.50 -10.32
N GLU A 62 18.70 3.01 -11.32
CA GLU A 62 18.82 2.37 -12.62
C GLU A 62 19.97 1.36 -12.63
N THR A 63 19.71 0.16 -13.13
CA THR A 63 20.76 -0.87 -13.26
C THR A 63 21.52 -0.65 -14.55
N GLU A 64 22.84 -0.50 -14.47
CA GLU A 64 23.65 -0.28 -15.67
C GLU A 64 23.62 -1.52 -16.59
N PRO A 65 23.28 -1.37 -17.89
CA PRO A 65 23.30 -2.49 -18.82
C PRO A 65 24.72 -3.01 -18.99
N MET A 66 24.87 -4.32 -19.26
CA MET A 66 26.17 -4.89 -19.61
C MET A 66 26.70 -4.24 -20.90
N SER A 67 27.97 -3.87 -20.90
CA SER A 67 28.65 -3.41 -22.10
C SER A 67 28.82 -4.54 -23.11
N GLU A 68 29.01 -4.20 -24.39
CA GLU A 68 29.24 -5.20 -25.45
C GLU A 68 30.43 -6.12 -25.15
N GLY A 69 31.46 -5.61 -24.48
CA GLY A 69 32.64 -6.39 -24.06
C GLY A 69 32.35 -7.34 -22.90
N GLU A 70 31.52 -6.94 -21.93
CA GLU A 70 31.08 -7.80 -20.83
C GLU A 70 30.13 -8.88 -21.34
N ILE A 71 29.22 -8.55 -22.27
CA ILE A 71 28.34 -9.51 -22.93
C ILE A 71 29.17 -10.57 -23.68
N ALA A 72 30.17 -10.14 -24.46
CA ALA A 72 31.06 -11.08 -25.15
C ALA A 72 31.84 -11.98 -24.18
N SER A 73 32.28 -11.43 -23.04
CA SER A 73 33.00 -12.19 -22.00
C SER A 73 32.09 -13.18 -21.30
N PHE A 74 30.85 -12.79 -20.99
CA PHE A 74 29.83 -13.66 -20.41
C PHE A 74 29.48 -14.83 -21.35
N HIS A 75 29.28 -14.54 -22.65
CA HIS A 75 29.04 -15.59 -23.64
C HIS A 75 30.23 -16.54 -23.81
N ALA A 76 31.46 -16.03 -23.74
CA ALA A 76 32.65 -16.87 -23.80
C ALA A 76 32.76 -17.80 -22.58
N LEU A 77 32.51 -17.27 -21.37
CA LEU A 77 32.49 -18.04 -20.13
C LEU A 77 31.38 -19.10 -20.13
N LYS A 78 30.17 -18.74 -20.57
CA LYS A 78 29.07 -19.68 -20.71
C LYS A 78 29.37 -20.80 -21.72
N ALA A 79 29.96 -20.46 -22.86
CA ALA A 79 30.35 -21.46 -23.85
C ALA A 79 31.43 -22.42 -23.32
N GLU A 80 32.36 -21.94 -22.49
CA GLU A 80 33.35 -22.78 -21.82
C GLU A 80 32.69 -23.68 -20.75
N TYR A 81 31.73 -23.15 -19.99
CA TYR A 81 30.93 -23.92 -19.03
C TYR A 81 30.17 -25.07 -19.71
N ASP A 82 29.37 -24.74 -20.72
CA ASP A 82 28.54 -25.70 -21.46
C ASP A 82 29.43 -26.80 -22.10
N GLN A 83 30.61 -26.43 -22.63
CA GLN A 83 31.55 -27.39 -23.20
C GLN A 83 32.11 -28.36 -22.14
N LEU A 84 32.46 -27.86 -20.95
CA LEU A 84 32.98 -28.68 -19.85
C LEU A 84 31.88 -29.57 -19.26
N GLU A 85 30.64 -29.10 -19.21
CA GLU A 85 29.48 -29.92 -18.81
C GLU A 85 29.25 -31.06 -19.80
N ASP A 86 29.23 -30.77 -21.11
CA ASP A 86 29.02 -31.76 -22.18
C ASP A 86 30.15 -32.81 -22.25
N GLU A 87 31.41 -32.40 -22.10
CA GLU A 87 32.57 -33.31 -22.15
C GLU A 87 32.55 -34.35 -21.02
N TYR A 88 31.96 -33.99 -19.89
CA TYR A 88 31.88 -34.83 -18.69
C TYR A 88 30.45 -35.30 -18.36
N ALA A 89 29.51 -35.19 -19.30
CA ALA A 89 28.09 -35.53 -19.09
C ALA A 89 27.84 -37.01 -18.71
N ASP A 90 28.70 -37.92 -19.18
CA ASP A 90 28.63 -39.36 -18.88
C ASP A 90 29.50 -39.77 -17.66
N ALA A 91 30.18 -38.82 -17.01
CA ALA A 91 31.02 -39.10 -15.85
C ALA A 91 30.18 -39.21 -14.57
N GLU A 92 30.48 -40.18 -13.70
CA GLU A 92 29.80 -40.33 -12.40
C GLU A 92 30.18 -39.20 -11.42
N GLU A 93 31.36 -38.57 -11.60
CA GLU A 93 31.85 -37.45 -10.78
C GLU A 93 32.85 -36.60 -11.61
N PHE A 94 32.85 -35.28 -11.42
CA PHE A 94 33.80 -34.39 -12.07
C PHE A 94 35.21 -34.56 -11.48
N PRO A 95 36.28 -34.59 -12.30
CA PRO A 95 37.63 -34.44 -11.79
C PRO A 95 37.79 -33.12 -11.02
N GLU A 96 38.50 -33.13 -9.89
CA GLU A 96 38.68 -31.98 -8.99
C GLU A 96 39.11 -30.68 -9.71
N ALA A 97 39.95 -30.80 -10.75
CA ALA A 97 40.38 -29.65 -11.55
C ALA A 97 39.26 -29.05 -12.43
N ILE A 98 38.32 -29.87 -12.90
CA ILE A 98 37.17 -29.45 -13.70
C ILE A 98 36.09 -28.84 -12.81
N ASP A 99 35.82 -29.48 -11.66
CA ASP A 99 34.93 -28.93 -10.63
C ASP A 99 35.38 -27.54 -10.17
N THR A 100 36.69 -27.39 -9.89
CA THR A 100 37.29 -26.08 -9.57
C THR A 100 37.09 -25.07 -10.71
N ARG A 101 37.28 -25.49 -11.96
CA ARG A 101 37.15 -24.60 -13.13
C ARG A 101 35.71 -24.16 -13.36
N LEU A 102 34.74 -25.06 -13.18
CA LEU A 102 33.31 -24.73 -13.25
C LEU A 102 32.94 -23.70 -12.19
N GLY A 103 33.41 -23.87 -10.95
CA GLY A 103 33.20 -22.90 -9.87
C GLY A 103 33.83 -21.53 -10.14
N GLU A 104 35.02 -21.48 -10.76
CA GLU A 104 35.63 -20.22 -11.22
C GLU A 104 34.79 -19.52 -12.30
N ILE A 105 34.26 -20.30 -13.25
CA ILE A 105 33.43 -19.78 -14.35
C ILE A 105 32.10 -19.25 -13.82
N GLU A 106 31.42 -19.99 -12.93
CA GLU A 106 30.20 -19.56 -12.25
C GLU A 106 30.43 -18.26 -11.47
N THR A 107 31.51 -18.20 -10.67
CA THR A 107 31.87 -16.98 -9.92
C THR A 107 32.10 -15.79 -10.86
N ALA A 108 32.78 -16.01 -11.99
CA ALA A 108 33.04 -14.95 -12.97
C ALA A 108 31.78 -14.50 -13.72
N MET A 109 30.86 -15.44 -14.01
CA MET A 109 29.55 -15.13 -14.60
C MET A 109 28.66 -14.35 -13.64
N GLU A 110 28.60 -14.77 -12.37
CA GLU A 110 27.87 -14.05 -11.31
C GLU A 110 28.40 -12.62 -11.15
N ALA A 111 29.72 -12.42 -11.12
CA ALA A 111 30.33 -11.10 -11.02
C ALA A 111 29.97 -10.16 -12.19
N LEU A 112 29.72 -10.71 -13.40
CA LEU A 112 29.26 -9.92 -14.55
C LEU A 112 27.76 -9.59 -14.46
N GLN A 113 26.98 -10.49 -13.87
CA GLN A 113 25.53 -10.36 -13.66
C GLN A 113 25.17 -9.46 -12.47
N GLU A 114 26.03 -9.37 -11.46
CA GLU A 114 25.90 -8.43 -10.35
C GLU A 114 26.19 -7.00 -10.86
N ARG A 115 25.14 -6.34 -11.36
CA ARG A 115 25.27 -5.03 -11.99
C ARG A 115 25.26 -3.89 -10.97
N PRO A 116 26.14 -2.89 -11.12
CA PRO A 116 26.06 -1.65 -10.36
C PRO A 116 24.71 -0.97 -10.60
N VAL A 117 24.10 -0.48 -9.51
CA VAL A 117 22.90 0.37 -9.56
C VAL A 117 23.34 1.82 -9.40
N SER A 118 23.04 2.65 -10.40
CA SER A 118 23.31 4.09 -10.39
C SER A 118 22.10 4.90 -9.94
N PHE A 119 22.37 6.02 -9.28
CA PHE A 119 21.37 6.99 -8.83
C PHE A 119 21.78 8.38 -9.32
N GLU A 120 20.80 9.23 -9.61
CA GLU A 120 21.10 10.60 -10.02
C GLU A 120 21.71 11.40 -8.85
N PRO A 121 22.62 12.36 -9.09
CA PRO A 121 23.26 13.12 -8.01
C PRO A 121 22.28 13.83 -7.07
N ASP A 122 21.16 14.29 -7.61
CA ASP A 122 20.09 14.95 -6.85
C ASP A 122 19.34 13.96 -5.95
N GLU A 123 19.22 12.69 -6.37
CA GLU A 123 18.61 11.61 -5.58
C GLU A 123 19.53 11.19 -4.43
N ILE A 124 20.83 11.06 -4.69
CA ILE A 124 21.86 10.78 -3.68
C ILE A 124 21.88 11.88 -2.61
N ALA A 125 21.74 13.14 -3.01
CA ALA A 125 21.74 14.29 -2.10
C ALA A 125 20.53 14.36 -1.16
N MET A 126 19.41 13.67 -1.48
CA MET A 126 18.20 13.65 -0.65
C MET A 126 17.97 12.32 0.09
N ALA A 127 18.48 11.20 -0.44
CA ALA A 127 18.26 9.87 0.10
C ALA A 127 19.44 9.41 0.98
N GLY A 128 19.21 8.32 1.72
CA GLY A 128 20.22 7.66 2.52
C GLY A 128 20.25 6.15 2.35
N VAL A 129 21.15 5.54 3.12
CA VAL A 129 21.56 4.13 2.99
C VAL A 129 21.59 3.45 4.35
N PHE A 130 21.05 2.24 4.41
CA PHE A 130 21.28 1.31 5.52
C PHE A 130 22.41 0.34 5.17
N VAL A 131 23.38 0.19 6.07
CA VAL A 131 24.53 -0.72 5.91
C VAL A 131 24.49 -1.75 7.03
N SER A 132 24.39 -3.03 6.66
CA SER A 132 24.31 -4.16 7.59
C SER A 132 25.05 -5.40 7.10
N ILE A 133 25.01 -6.47 7.89
CA ILE A 133 25.58 -7.78 7.52
C ILE A 133 24.46 -8.67 6.98
N GLY A 134 24.62 -9.19 5.78
CA GLY A 134 23.71 -10.16 5.16
C GLY A 134 23.74 -11.51 5.86
N HIS A 135 22.72 -12.34 5.61
CA HIS A 135 22.63 -13.70 6.16
C HIS A 135 23.82 -14.61 5.79
N ASP A 136 24.52 -14.26 4.71
CA ASP A 136 25.71 -14.90 4.16
C ASP A 136 27.02 -14.32 4.74
N GLY A 137 26.92 -13.35 5.66
CA GLY A 137 28.05 -12.67 6.27
C GLY A 137 28.69 -11.58 5.40
N ARG A 138 28.12 -11.26 4.22
CA ARG A 138 28.62 -10.20 3.33
C ARG A 138 28.02 -8.84 3.70
N LEU A 139 28.67 -7.76 3.27
CA LEU A 139 28.17 -6.40 3.47
C LEU A 139 26.89 -6.19 2.64
N ARG A 140 25.80 -5.80 3.29
CA ARG A 140 24.52 -5.44 2.68
C ARG A 140 24.33 -3.93 2.74
N ALA A 141 24.08 -3.30 1.61
CA ALA A 141 23.88 -1.86 1.51
C ALA A 141 22.57 -1.54 0.77
N GLU A 142 21.56 -1.12 1.52
CA GLU A 142 20.24 -0.78 1.00
C GLU A 142 20.13 0.73 0.74
N ARG A 143 20.27 1.12 -0.53
CA ARG A 143 20.32 2.52 -0.99
C ARG A 143 18.95 3.06 -1.39
N GLY A 144 18.80 4.39 -1.35
CA GLY A 144 17.65 5.09 -1.94
C GLY A 144 16.48 5.37 -0.99
N TYR A 145 16.71 5.53 0.32
CA TYR A 145 15.63 5.83 1.27
C TYR A 145 15.57 7.33 1.61
N VAL A 146 14.43 7.96 1.36
CA VAL A 146 14.19 9.37 1.70
C VAL A 146 13.36 9.45 2.97
N ARG A 147 13.88 10.17 3.98
CA ARG A 147 13.13 10.47 5.21
C ARG A 147 12.09 11.55 4.93
N PRO A 148 10.95 11.59 5.65
CA PRO A 148 9.93 12.61 5.44
C PRO A 148 10.44 14.06 5.51
N GLU A 149 11.40 14.33 6.40
CA GLU A 149 12.05 15.64 6.55
C GLU A 149 13.00 16.00 5.39
N ASP A 150 13.38 15.01 4.58
CA ASP A 150 14.34 15.14 3.48
C ASP A 150 13.64 15.28 2.12
N GLU A 151 12.30 15.25 2.07
CA GLU A 151 11.55 15.47 0.85
C GLU A 151 11.73 16.93 0.35
N PRO A 152 11.98 17.14 -0.95
CA PRO A 152 12.05 18.48 -1.49
C PRO A 152 10.71 19.20 -1.26
N PRO A 153 10.73 20.46 -0.80
CA PRO A 153 9.51 21.23 -0.66
C PRO A 153 8.81 21.30 -2.01
N VAL A 154 7.53 20.94 -2.04
CA VAL A 154 6.71 21.06 -3.25
C VAL A 154 6.72 22.53 -3.65
N GLU A 155 7.25 22.85 -4.84
CA GLU A 155 7.19 24.20 -5.39
C GLU A 155 5.71 24.59 -5.62
N SER A 156 5.12 25.19 -4.60
CA SER A 156 3.90 25.98 -4.71
C SER A 156 4.32 27.43 -4.89
N ASP A 157 3.98 28.02 -6.04
CA ASP A 157 4.05 29.47 -6.23
C ASP A 157 3.31 30.21 -5.10
N GLY A 158 4.06 30.94 -4.28
CA GLY A 158 3.59 32.18 -3.64
C GLY A 158 3.04 32.13 -2.20
N GLN A 159 3.95 32.47 -1.27
CA GLN A 159 3.82 33.41 -0.15
C GLN A 159 3.12 33.06 1.18
N ASP A 160 4.02 33.00 2.18
CA ASP A 160 4.06 33.65 3.49
C ASP A 160 3.73 32.86 4.76
N GLU A 161 4.78 32.82 5.59
CA GLU A 161 4.96 32.28 6.93
C GLU A 161 4.03 32.92 7.97
N VAL A 162 3.67 32.14 9.01
CA VAL A 162 3.87 32.58 10.41
C VAL A 162 3.96 31.37 11.36
N ASP A 163 4.97 31.49 12.20
CA ASP A 163 5.48 30.63 13.26
C ASP A 163 4.55 30.51 14.49
N GLY A 164 4.68 29.43 15.28
CA GLY A 164 4.19 29.40 16.67
C GLY A 164 3.63 28.11 17.27
N MET A 165 4.54 27.24 17.74
CA MET A 165 4.57 26.59 19.08
C MET A 165 3.49 25.58 19.54
N GLY A 166 3.96 24.41 20.01
CA GLY A 166 3.22 23.58 20.98
C GLY A 166 3.77 22.18 21.24
N ALA A 167 4.84 22.07 22.02
CA ALA A 167 5.44 20.82 22.50
C ALA A 167 4.50 20.01 23.42
N SER A 168 4.66 18.69 23.42
CA SER A 168 4.37 17.84 24.59
C SER A 168 5.41 16.73 24.71
N THR A 169 5.95 16.63 25.91
CA THR A 169 7.07 15.80 26.37
C THR A 169 6.48 14.63 27.15
N GLU A 170 6.93 13.40 26.90
CA GLU A 170 6.71 12.23 27.78
C GLU A 170 8.06 11.48 27.82
N GLU A 171 8.92 11.78 28.79
CA GLU A 171 9.07 11.13 30.11
C GLU A 171 9.56 9.67 30.04
N ASP A 172 10.86 9.58 30.33
CA ASP A 172 11.71 8.44 30.63
C ASP A 172 11.24 7.69 31.90
N VAL A 173 11.10 6.37 31.79
CA VAL A 173 11.09 5.46 32.95
C VAL A 173 11.86 4.19 32.60
N ASN A 174 13.15 4.22 32.91
CA ASN A 174 13.90 3.07 33.36
C ASN A 174 13.26 2.47 34.62
N ASP A 175 12.91 1.18 34.60
CA ASP A 175 12.98 0.36 35.81
C ASP A 175 13.67 -0.97 35.51
N VAL A 176 14.77 -1.17 36.23
CA VAL A 176 15.62 -2.36 36.23
C VAL A 176 15.13 -3.24 37.36
N THR A 177 14.59 -4.41 37.04
CA THR A 177 14.44 -5.49 38.03
C THR A 177 14.92 -6.82 37.44
N ASN A 178 16.14 -7.19 37.84
CA ASN A 178 16.55 -8.60 37.90
C ASN A 178 15.76 -9.30 39.01
N PRO A 179 15.27 -10.53 38.80
CA PRO A 179 15.13 -11.48 39.88
C PRO A 179 16.31 -12.47 39.83
N ASP A 180 17.11 -12.44 40.89
CA ASP A 180 18.07 -13.49 41.21
C ASP A 180 17.33 -14.69 41.85
N ALA A 181 17.99 -15.83 41.74
CA ALA A 181 17.53 -17.21 41.82
C ALA A 181 16.69 -17.65 43.05
N SER A 182 15.87 -18.67 42.80
CA SER A 182 15.61 -19.75 43.76
C SER A 182 15.60 -21.09 43.03
N ASP A 183 16.67 -21.87 43.24
CA ASP A 183 16.69 -23.32 43.08
C ASP A 183 15.67 -23.93 44.04
N GLU A 184 14.58 -24.49 43.51
CA GLU A 184 13.77 -25.47 44.23
C GLU A 184 13.46 -26.65 43.30
N ALA A 185 14.04 -27.78 43.69
CA ALA A 185 13.78 -29.18 43.32
C ALA A 185 12.89 -29.45 42.10
N GLU A 186 13.51 -30.04 41.07
CA GLU A 186 12.83 -30.77 40.00
C GLU A 186 11.98 -31.91 40.60
N GLU A 187 10.67 -31.69 40.73
CA GLU A 187 9.73 -32.77 40.54
C GLU A 187 9.56 -32.95 39.02
N GLU A 188 9.78 -34.18 38.54
CA GLU A 188 9.52 -34.61 37.17
C GLU A 188 8.01 -34.46 36.88
N ASP A 189 7.59 -33.25 36.52
CA ASP A 189 6.31 -33.01 35.87
C ASP A 189 6.47 -33.38 34.40
N ASP A 190 5.96 -34.55 34.03
CA ASP A 190 5.89 -35.11 32.68
C ASP A 190 4.98 -34.28 31.72
N GLY A 191 4.73 -33.01 32.07
CA GLY A 191 3.98 -32.02 31.31
C GLY A 191 4.90 -31.11 30.51
N LEU A 192 4.49 -30.78 29.28
CA LEU A 192 5.19 -29.80 28.45
C LEU A 192 5.19 -28.43 29.16
N LYS A 193 6.36 -27.95 29.58
CA LYS A 193 6.52 -26.59 30.10
C LYS A 193 6.06 -25.58 29.03
N PRO A 194 5.31 -24.52 29.40
CA PRO A 194 4.93 -23.46 28.47
C PRO A 194 6.17 -22.81 27.81
N LEU A 195 6.03 -22.39 26.56
CA LEU A 195 7.07 -21.61 25.86
C LEU A 195 7.28 -20.27 26.57
N SER A 196 8.49 -19.70 26.47
CA SER A 196 8.76 -18.35 27.01
C SER A 196 8.05 -17.28 26.19
N ASP A 197 7.66 -16.18 26.81
CA ASP A 197 6.97 -15.06 26.14
C ASP A 197 7.76 -14.52 24.94
N ARG A 198 9.09 -14.43 25.08
CA ARG A 198 9.98 -14.03 23.99
C ARG A 198 9.90 -14.99 22.82
N LEU A 199 9.95 -16.30 23.09
CA LEU A 199 9.89 -17.32 22.03
C LEU A 199 8.50 -17.33 21.37
N VAL A 200 7.42 -17.12 22.13
CA VAL A 200 6.08 -16.96 21.57
C VAL A 200 6.00 -15.75 20.63
N MET A 201 6.58 -14.61 21.02
CA MET A 201 6.63 -13.41 20.18
C MET A 201 7.41 -13.65 18.88
N GLU A 202 8.60 -14.26 18.95
CA GLU A 202 9.43 -14.58 17.77
C GLU A 202 8.71 -15.56 16.82
N LEU A 203 8.13 -16.64 17.36
CA LEU A 203 7.38 -17.62 16.56
C LEU A 203 6.10 -17.03 15.95
N THR A 204 5.39 -16.17 16.67
CA THR A 204 4.18 -15.52 16.14
C THR A 204 4.50 -14.43 15.11
N ALA A 205 5.66 -13.78 15.19
CA ALA A 205 6.16 -12.91 14.13
C ALA A 205 6.40 -13.70 12.82
N HIS A 206 7.07 -14.85 12.90
CA HIS A 206 7.23 -15.75 11.75
C HIS A 206 5.89 -16.20 11.17
N ARG A 207 4.95 -16.63 12.03
CA ARG A 207 3.60 -17.02 11.61
C ARG A 207 2.86 -15.88 10.91
N THR A 208 3.02 -14.65 11.39
CA THR A 208 2.37 -13.47 10.80
C THR A 208 2.93 -13.18 9.41
N LEU A 209 4.24 -13.29 9.21
CA LEU A 209 4.85 -13.12 7.89
C LEU A 209 4.36 -14.21 6.90
N ALA A 210 4.33 -15.47 7.32
CA ALA A 210 3.80 -16.55 6.50
C ALA A 210 2.30 -16.37 6.16
N LEU A 211 1.50 -15.86 7.11
CA LEU A 211 0.09 -15.56 6.88
C LEU A 211 -0.10 -14.41 5.87
N ARG A 212 0.75 -13.38 5.92
CA ARG A 212 0.71 -12.28 4.94
C ARG A 212 0.99 -12.78 3.53
N ASP A 213 2.00 -13.63 3.36
CA ASP A 213 2.34 -14.24 2.07
C ASP A 213 1.20 -15.13 1.55
N ALA A 214 0.65 -16.01 2.40
CA ALA A 214 -0.47 -16.86 2.03
C ALA A 214 -1.72 -16.05 1.63
N LEU A 215 -2.06 -15.00 2.38
CA LEU A 215 -3.23 -14.16 2.09
C LEU A 215 -3.06 -13.36 0.79
N ALA A 216 -1.85 -12.87 0.50
CA ALA A 216 -1.57 -12.16 -0.75
C ALA A 216 -1.78 -13.03 -1.99
N ASN A 217 -1.63 -14.36 -1.85
CA ASN A 217 -1.88 -15.33 -2.90
C ASN A 217 -3.35 -15.81 -2.99
N ASP A 218 -4.25 -15.30 -2.14
CA ASP A 218 -5.69 -15.61 -2.18
C ASP A 218 -6.55 -14.32 -2.12
N PRO A 219 -6.84 -13.71 -3.29
CA PRO A 219 -7.60 -12.46 -3.37
C PRO A 219 -9.03 -12.56 -2.80
N GLN A 220 -9.65 -13.73 -2.86
CA GLN A 220 -11.02 -13.92 -2.38
C GLN A 220 -11.07 -13.91 -0.85
N THR A 221 -10.13 -14.60 -0.21
CA THR A 221 -9.98 -14.54 1.25
C THR A 221 -9.52 -13.15 1.70
N ALA A 222 -8.65 -12.46 0.95
CA ALA A 222 -8.24 -11.09 1.25
C ALA A 222 -9.44 -10.11 1.21
N PHE A 223 -10.30 -10.20 0.19
CA PHE A 223 -11.54 -9.44 0.12
C PHE A 223 -12.46 -9.71 1.31
N LEU A 224 -12.66 -10.99 1.66
CA LEU A 224 -13.48 -11.39 2.79
C LEU A 224 -12.91 -10.85 4.12
N ALA A 225 -11.60 -10.87 4.30
CA ALA A 225 -10.94 -10.39 5.50
C ALA A 225 -11.03 -8.85 5.64
N ALA A 226 -10.89 -8.11 4.54
CA ALA A 226 -11.14 -6.67 4.52
C ALA A 226 -12.62 -6.36 4.83
N LEU A 227 -13.56 -7.08 4.21
CA LEU A 227 -14.99 -6.95 4.47
C LEU A 227 -15.33 -7.23 5.94
N HIS A 228 -14.75 -8.28 6.52
CA HIS A 228 -14.91 -8.63 7.93
C HIS A 228 -14.43 -7.50 8.85
N ALA A 229 -13.19 -7.01 8.66
CA ALA A 229 -12.63 -5.93 9.46
C ALA A 229 -13.47 -4.64 9.38
N MET A 230 -13.93 -4.27 8.18
CA MET A 230 -14.78 -3.10 7.99
C MET A 230 -16.16 -3.27 8.63
N THR A 231 -16.77 -4.45 8.50
CA THR A 231 -18.10 -4.75 9.04
C THR A 231 -18.08 -4.77 10.57
N LEU A 232 -17.05 -5.37 11.19
CA LEU A 232 -16.84 -5.30 12.64
C LEU A 232 -16.88 -3.85 13.12
N ARG A 233 -16.11 -2.97 12.48
CA ARG A 233 -15.96 -1.58 12.92
C ARG A 233 -17.22 -0.73 12.71
N LEU A 234 -17.98 -0.98 11.65
CA LEU A 234 -19.14 -0.16 11.27
C LEU A 234 -20.45 -0.63 11.92
N PHE A 235 -20.61 -1.93 12.19
CA PHE A 235 -21.87 -2.51 12.68
C PHE A 235 -21.84 -2.96 14.14
N TYR A 236 -20.65 -3.08 14.75
CA TYR A 236 -20.51 -3.50 16.14
C TYR A 236 -19.85 -2.40 16.96
N HIS A 237 -20.48 -2.04 18.08
CA HIS A 237 -20.15 -0.82 18.83
C HIS A 237 -19.12 -1.01 19.96
N TYR A 238 -18.65 -2.24 20.18
CA TYR A 238 -17.66 -2.57 21.19
C TYR A 238 -16.26 -2.68 20.57
N PRO A 239 -15.18 -2.45 21.33
CA PRO A 239 -13.83 -2.73 20.85
C PRO A 239 -13.76 -4.21 20.47
N LEU A 240 -13.52 -4.46 19.20
CA LEU A 240 -13.37 -5.78 18.62
C LEU A 240 -12.03 -5.81 17.92
N ASP A 241 -11.21 -6.78 18.29
CA ASP A 241 -9.88 -6.93 17.72
C ASP A 241 -9.98 -7.73 16.43
N SER A 242 -9.30 -7.23 15.40
CA SER A 242 -9.12 -7.90 14.11
C SER A 242 -7.62 -7.97 13.86
N CYS A 243 -7.13 -9.12 13.39
CA CYS A 243 -5.74 -9.24 12.94
C CYS A 243 -5.49 -8.52 11.60
N VAL A 244 -6.56 -8.13 10.90
CA VAL A 244 -6.50 -7.24 9.74
C VAL A 244 -6.74 -5.81 10.22
N GLU A 245 -5.67 -5.02 10.23
CA GLU A 245 -5.63 -3.65 10.76
C GLU A 245 -6.13 -2.61 9.74
N ILE A 246 -7.38 -2.77 9.26
CA ILE A 246 -8.07 -1.80 8.41
C ILE A 246 -9.17 -1.14 9.23
N THR A 247 -9.06 0.16 9.47
CA THR A 247 -10.07 0.91 10.25
C THR A 247 -10.88 1.83 9.34
N PRO A 248 -12.13 1.48 8.97
CA PRO A 248 -13.01 2.42 8.29
C PRO A 248 -13.36 3.58 9.23
N HIS A 249 -13.32 4.79 8.70
CA HIS A 249 -13.69 6.00 9.44
C HIS A 249 -14.91 6.66 8.79
N SER A 250 -16.04 6.63 9.49
CA SER A 250 -17.26 7.35 9.13
C SER A 250 -17.30 8.68 9.89
N ALA A 251 -16.88 9.76 9.24
CA ALA A 251 -16.89 11.08 9.86
C ALA A 251 -18.33 11.59 10.04
N GLY A 252 -18.62 12.16 11.21
CA GLY A 252 -19.87 12.88 11.44
C GLY A 252 -19.88 14.25 10.75
N PHE A 253 -21.06 14.76 10.43
CA PHE A 253 -21.22 16.11 9.91
C PHE A 253 -21.41 17.10 11.06
N GLY A 254 -20.40 17.92 11.36
CA GLY A 254 -20.43 18.89 12.47
C GLY A 254 -21.47 20.01 12.28
N ALA A 255 -21.60 20.53 11.06
CA ALA A 255 -22.63 21.51 10.70
C ALA A 255 -23.58 20.90 9.66
N GLN A 256 -24.88 20.84 9.97
CA GLN A 256 -25.89 20.24 9.11
C GLN A 256 -26.98 21.24 8.74
N THR A 257 -27.47 21.13 7.52
CA THR A 257 -28.68 21.81 7.08
C THR A 257 -29.89 21.11 7.72
N PRO A 258 -30.87 21.85 8.29
CA PRO A 258 -32.16 21.28 8.63
C PRO A 258 -32.73 20.45 7.47
N GLY A 259 -33.29 19.28 7.77
CA GLY A 259 -33.87 18.37 6.78
C GLY A 259 -32.86 17.46 6.05
N LEU A 260 -31.56 17.51 6.35
CA LEU A 260 -30.57 16.63 5.69
C LEU A 260 -30.90 15.13 5.85
N GLY A 261 -31.37 14.71 7.03
CA GLY A 261 -31.81 13.34 7.30
C GLY A 261 -33.07 12.91 6.56
N ASP A 262 -33.89 13.86 6.11
CA ASP A 262 -35.15 13.60 5.41
C ASP A 262 -34.96 13.49 3.88
N THR A 263 -33.73 13.68 3.39
CA THR A 263 -33.40 13.58 1.97
C THR A 263 -33.51 12.15 1.47
N ALA A 264 -33.82 11.98 0.17
CA ALA A 264 -33.99 10.66 -0.43
C ALA A 264 -32.73 9.78 -0.29
N TYR A 265 -31.54 10.37 -0.40
CA TYR A 265 -30.27 9.66 -0.26
C TYR A 265 -29.96 9.29 1.20
N ALA A 266 -30.29 10.14 2.18
CA ALA A 266 -30.15 9.78 3.61
C ALA A 266 -31.07 8.62 3.98
N LEU A 267 -32.36 8.69 3.62
CA LEU A 267 -33.33 7.62 3.86
C LEU A 267 -32.93 6.32 3.16
N SER A 268 -32.37 6.41 1.95
CA SER A 268 -31.85 5.25 1.22
C SER A 268 -30.64 4.60 1.91
N ILE A 269 -29.73 5.40 2.48
CA ILE A 269 -28.61 4.92 3.29
C ILE A 269 -29.15 4.21 4.55
N ASP A 270 -30.05 4.84 5.30
CA ASP A 270 -30.60 4.27 6.54
C ASP A 270 -31.37 2.96 6.30
N ALA A 271 -32.11 2.88 5.19
CA ALA A 271 -32.79 1.65 4.77
C ALA A 271 -31.79 0.52 4.49
N ARG A 272 -30.67 0.82 3.80
CA ARG A 272 -29.60 -0.17 3.56
C ARG A 272 -28.93 -0.60 4.86
N THR A 273 -28.56 0.35 5.72
CA THR A 273 -27.96 0.07 7.04
C THR A 273 -28.87 -0.84 7.89
N THR A 274 -30.17 -0.53 7.93
CA THR A 274 -31.17 -1.31 8.67
C THR A 274 -31.32 -2.72 8.10
N SER A 275 -31.31 -2.86 6.78
CA SER A 275 -31.34 -4.17 6.11
C SER A 275 -30.14 -5.02 6.50
N TRP A 276 -28.92 -4.44 6.49
CA TRP A 276 -27.71 -5.16 6.90
C TRP A 276 -27.71 -5.52 8.38
N LEU A 277 -28.15 -4.65 9.28
CA LEU A 277 -28.33 -4.97 10.71
C LEU A 277 -29.29 -6.15 10.96
N GLY A 278 -30.24 -6.37 10.04
CA GLY A 278 -31.14 -7.51 10.07
C GLY A 278 -30.52 -8.81 9.53
N ALA A 279 -29.61 -8.71 8.55
CA ALA A 279 -28.95 -9.85 7.91
C ALA A 279 -27.70 -10.33 8.65
N LEU A 280 -27.00 -9.44 9.36
CA LEU A 280 -25.77 -9.73 10.09
C LEU A 280 -26.04 -10.43 11.43
N PRO A 281 -25.11 -11.31 11.89
CA PRO A 281 -25.26 -11.98 13.18
C PRO A 281 -25.17 -11.00 14.35
N LYS A 282 -25.83 -11.34 15.47
CA LYS A 282 -25.80 -10.50 16.68
C LYS A 282 -24.48 -10.58 17.43
N ALA A 283 -23.83 -11.74 17.39
CA ALA A 283 -22.53 -11.96 18.02
C ALA A 283 -21.43 -11.72 16.98
N PRO A 284 -20.43 -10.87 17.27
CA PRO A 284 -19.35 -10.55 16.32
C PRO A 284 -18.46 -11.75 15.99
N GLU A 285 -18.31 -12.72 16.91
CA GLU A 285 -17.56 -13.95 16.69
C GLU A 285 -18.13 -14.84 15.57
N ASP A 286 -19.44 -14.71 15.28
CA ASP A 286 -20.11 -15.46 14.21
C ASP A 286 -19.98 -14.76 12.84
N LEU A 287 -19.40 -13.55 12.79
CA LEU A 287 -19.40 -12.72 11.58
C LEU A 287 -18.63 -13.36 10.43
N TRP A 288 -17.47 -13.94 10.70
CA TRP A 288 -16.66 -14.59 9.67
C TRP A 288 -17.45 -15.67 8.93
N ASP A 289 -18.04 -16.61 9.68
CA ASP A 289 -18.82 -17.72 9.13
C ASP A 289 -20.08 -17.21 8.41
N ALA A 290 -20.73 -16.16 8.93
CA ALA A 290 -21.86 -15.53 8.25
C ALA A 290 -21.46 -14.96 6.89
N LEU A 291 -20.33 -14.26 6.80
CA LEU A 291 -19.83 -13.71 5.54
C LEU A 291 -19.42 -14.82 4.57
N VAL A 292 -18.81 -15.91 5.04
CA VAL A 292 -18.56 -17.12 4.23
C VAL A 292 -19.86 -17.74 3.72
N GLY A 293 -20.95 -17.65 4.48
CA GLY A 293 -22.28 -18.12 4.06
C GLY A 293 -22.99 -17.23 3.04
N PHE A 294 -22.61 -15.95 2.92
CA PHE A 294 -23.20 -15.03 1.95
C PHE A 294 -22.79 -15.38 0.52
N ASP A 295 -23.68 -15.13 -0.43
CA ASP A 295 -23.34 -15.17 -1.85
C ASP A 295 -22.47 -13.97 -2.25
N ASN A 296 -21.88 -14.04 -3.44
CA ASN A 296 -20.94 -13.02 -3.90
C ASN A 296 -21.60 -11.63 -3.98
N ASP A 297 -22.82 -11.57 -4.54
CA ASP A 297 -23.59 -10.33 -4.68
C ASP A 297 -23.85 -9.66 -3.31
N SER A 298 -24.18 -10.43 -2.27
CA SER A 298 -24.38 -9.88 -0.92
C SER A 298 -23.08 -9.36 -0.31
N ARG A 299 -21.96 -10.06 -0.51
CA ARG A 299 -20.66 -9.61 -0.01
C ARG A 299 -20.20 -8.33 -0.71
N GLU A 300 -20.35 -8.26 -2.03
CA GLU A 300 -20.02 -7.07 -2.83
C GLU A 300 -20.91 -5.88 -2.44
N ALA A 301 -22.22 -6.10 -2.26
CA ALA A 301 -23.14 -5.06 -1.84
C ALA A 301 -22.85 -4.55 -0.41
N LEU A 302 -22.51 -5.44 0.53
CA LEU A 302 -22.11 -5.06 1.88
C LEU A 302 -20.77 -4.30 1.85
N PHE A 303 -19.79 -4.78 1.09
CA PHE A 303 -18.50 -4.11 0.91
C PHE A 303 -18.67 -2.69 0.36
N ALA A 304 -19.46 -2.53 -0.71
CA ALA A 304 -19.76 -1.24 -1.29
C ALA A 304 -20.43 -0.30 -0.27
N HIS A 305 -21.35 -0.81 0.56
CA HIS A 305 -21.97 -0.03 1.62
C HIS A 305 -20.94 0.39 2.69
N CYS A 306 -20.09 -0.53 3.15
CA CYS A 306 -19.03 -0.22 4.12
C CYS A 306 -18.07 0.86 3.60
N VAL A 307 -17.61 0.75 2.35
CA VAL A 307 -16.76 1.77 1.71
C VAL A 307 -17.50 3.10 1.59
N ALA A 308 -18.76 3.11 1.16
CA ALA A 308 -19.54 4.33 1.00
C ALA A 308 -19.68 5.12 2.31
N MET A 309 -19.81 4.44 3.46
CA MET A 309 -19.87 5.09 4.78
C MET A 309 -18.56 5.80 5.18
N THR A 310 -17.45 5.55 4.47
CA THR A 310 -16.16 6.21 4.73
C THR A 310 -15.91 7.46 3.89
N VAL A 311 -16.80 7.77 2.93
CA VAL A 311 -16.64 8.93 2.05
C VAL A 311 -16.88 10.21 2.84
N ASN A 312 -15.88 11.10 2.86
CA ASN A 312 -15.99 12.42 3.48
C ASN A 312 -15.45 13.51 2.55
N ALA A 313 -16.37 14.18 1.87
CA ALA A 313 -16.09 15.31 0.98
C ALA A 313 -16.49 16.68 1.58
N VAL A 314 -16.62 16.77 2.91
CA VAL A 314 -17.02 18.02 3.57
C VAL A 314 -15.85 19.00 3.61
N GLN A 315 -16.12 20.23 3.15
CA GLN A 315 -15.18 21.34 3.24
C GLN A 315 -15.31 22.04 4.61
N GLU A 316 -14.30 21.86 5.46
CA GLU A 316 -14.26 22.46 6.80
C GLU A 316 -13.25 23.63 6.84
N PRO A 317 -13.57 24.78 7.48
CA PRO A 317 -12.67 25.94 7.51
C PRO A 317 -11.32 25.66 8.20
N TYR A 318 -11.34 24.82 9.23
CA TYR A 318 -10.22 24.52 10.13
C TYR A 318 -9.49 23.22 9.77
N ASN A 319 -10.01 22.44 8.82
CA ASN A 319 -9.45 21.16 8.41
C ASN A 319 -9.45 21.06 6.88
N ARG A 320 -8.49 21.77 6.26
CA ARG A 320 -8.39 21.85 4.80
C ARG A 320 -7.76 20.57 4.24
N ARG A 321 -8.50 19.86 3.41
CA ARG A 321 -8.07 18.61 2.75
C ARG A 321 -8.22 18.71 1.23
N PRO A 322 -7.54 19.65 0.55
CA PRO A 322 -7.79 19.95 -0.87
C PRO A 322 -7.57 18.74 -1.78
N ARG A 323 -6.57 17.89 -1.51
CA ARG A 323 -6.33 16.65 -2.26
C ARG A 323 -7.46 15.64 -2.09
N ALA A 324 -8.01 15.51 -0.89
CA ALA A 324 -9.14 14.61 -0.64
C ALA A 324 -10.42 15.09 -1.35
N LEU A 325 -10.63 16.41 -1.40
CA LEU A 325 -11.76 17.01 -2.11
C LEU A 325 -11.64 16.82 -3.63
N ALA A 326 -10.45 17.03 -4.19
CA ALA A 326 -10.20 16.74 -5.60
C ALA A 326 -10.42 15.25 -5.93
N HIS A 327 -10.04 14.33 -5.03
CA HIS A 327 -10.34 12.91 -5.19
C HIS A 327 -11.84 12.62 -5.08
N ALA A 328 -12.58 13.31 -4.21
CA ALA A 328 -14.03 13.20 -4.14
C ALA A 328 -14.71 13.63 -5.45
N ASP A 329 -14.18 14.64 -6.14
CA ASP A 329 -14.67 15.04 -7.47
C ASP A 329 -14.44 13.96 -8.52
N VAL A 330 -13.29 13.28 -8.50
CA VAL A 330 -13.01 12.11 -9.36
C VAL A 330 -14.01 10.99 -9.08
N LEU A 331 -14.26 10.69 -7.79
CA LEU A 331 -15.22 9.67 -7.39
C LEU A 331 -16.65 10.02 -7.82
N ALA A 332 -17.07 11.27 -7.58
CA ALA A 332 -18.38 11.76 -8.01
C ALA A 332 -18.55 11.69 -9.54
N THR A 333 -17.49 11.98 -10.30
CA THR A 333 -17.51 11.88 -11.76
C THR A 333 -17.63 10.44 -12.23
N THR A 334 -16.85 9.54 -11.61
CA THR A 334 -16.87 8.11 -11.90
C THR A 334 -18.24 7.49 -11.63
N LEU A 335 -18.92 7.94 -10.57
CA LEU A 335 -20.26 7.50 -10.19
C LEU A 335 -21.39 8.20 -10.98
N GLY A 336 -21.06 9.21 -11.80
CA GLY A 336 -22.05 10.02 -12.49
C GLY A 336 -22.98 10.79 -11.54
N LEU A 337 -22.47 11.26 -10.41
CA LEU A 337 -23.26 12.00 -9.42
C LEU A 337 -23.74 13.34 -10.00
N ASP A 338 -25.05 13.51 -10.03
CA ASP A 338 -25.71 14.76 -10.36
C ASP A 338 -26.61 15.17 -9.19
N MET A 339 -26.26 16.27 -8.52
CA MET A 339 -27.00 16.75 -7.35
C MET A 339 -28.42 17.23 -7.69
N ALA A 340 -28.65 17.74 -8.90
CA ALA A 340 -29.99 18.14 -9.34
C ALA A 340 -30.84 16.89 -9.61
N ALA A 341 -30.29 15.88 -10.28
CA ALA A 341 -30.96 14.60 -10.49
C ALA A 341 -31.19 13.83 -9.17
N ALA A 342 -30.30 13.99 -8.20
CA ALA A 342 -30.44 13.45 -6.84
C ALA A 342 -31.51 14.18 -6.01
N GLY A 343 -32.11 15.25 -6.53
CA GLY A 343 -33.24 15.96 -5.93
C GLY A 343 -32.87 17.19 -5.11
N TRP A 344 -31.63 17.67 -5.17
CA TRP A 344 -31.26 18.94 -4.56
C TRP A 344 -31.80 20.11 -5.39
N ALA A 345 -32.42 21.10 -4.73
CA ALA A 345 -32.92 22.30 -5.37
C ALA A 345 -32.63 23.56 -4.52
N PRO A 346 -32.41 24.73 -5.16
CA PRO A 346 -32.14 25.99 -4.47
C PRO A 346 -33.43 26.63 -3.96
N THR A 347 -34.06 26.04 -2.93
CA THR A 347 -35.28 26.57 -2.30
C THR A 347 -34.96 27.71 -1.32
N GLY A 348 -36.00 28.38 -0.83
CA GLY A 348 -35.89 29.33 0.27
C GLY A 348 -35.18 28.74 1.50
N GLU A 349 -35.54 27.52 1.89
CA GLU A 349 -34.99 26.85 3.07
C GLU A 349 -33.55 26.36 2.87
N SER A 350 -33.24 25.82 1.69
CA SER A 350 -31.93 25.21 1.41
C SER A 350 -30.85 26.25 1.11
N TYR A 351 -31.14 27.28 0.30
CA TYR A 351 -30.13 28.18 -0.25
C TYR A 351 -30.56 29.65 -0.31
N LEU A 352 -31.70 29.96 -0.94
CA LEU A 352 -32.02 31.33 -1.37
C LEU A 352 -32.19 32.31 -0.20
N ALA A 353 -32.76 31.88 0.94
CA ALA A 353 -32.90 32.76 2.10
C ALA A 353 -31.56 33.04 2.81
N ARG A 354 -30.54 32.20 2.60
CA ARG A 354 -29.24 32.24 3.31
C ARG A 354 -28.18 33.05 2.59
N VAL A 355 -28.37 33.33 1.31
CA VAL A 355 -27.42 34.11 0.49
C VAL A 355 -27.83 35.59 0.38
N THR A 356 -26.97 36.44 -0.18
CA THR A 356 -27.29 37.86 -0.40
C THR A 356 -28.32 38.03 -1.53
N LYS A 357 -28.97 39.20 -1.65
CA LYS A 357 -29.83 39.50 -2.81
C LYS A 357 -29.06 39.42 -4.14
N ALA A 358 -27.80 39.86 -4.14
CA ALA A 358 -26.93 39.80 -5.31
C ALA A 358 -26.72 38.36 -5.79
N ARG A 359 -26.46 37.42 -4.86
CA ARG A 359 -26.32 35.99 -5.19
C ARG A 359 -27.62 35.36 -5.71
N ILE A 360 -28.80 35.77 -5.21
CA ILE A 360 -30.07 35.33 -5.82
C ILE A 360 -30.16 35.79 -7.29
N LEU A 361 -29.89 37.08 -7.54
CA LEU A 361 -30.00 37.63 -8.89
C LEU A 361 -29.03 36.98 -9.86
N GLU A 362 -27.81 36.67 -9.39
CA GLU A 362 -26.82 35.92 -10.15
C GLU A 362 -27.31 34.51 -10.50
N ALA A 363 -27.84 33.76 -9.54
CA ALA A 363 -28.41 32.42 -9.79
C ALA A 363 -29.53 32.46 -10.84
N VAL A 364 -30.48 33.40 -10.71
CA VAL A 364 -31.58 33.57 -11.67
C VAL A 364 -31.06 34.01 -13.04
N ARG A 365 -30.05 34.88 -13.09
CA ARG A 365 -29.40 35.30 -14.33
C ARG A 365 -28.74 34.13 -15.04
N GLU A 366 -27.99 33.30 -14.32
CA GLU A 366 -27.36 32.10 -14.89
C GLU A 366 -28.40 31.12 -15.44
N ALA A 367 -29.49 30.89 -14.71
CA ALA A 367 -30.49 29.89 -15.09
C ALA A 367 -31.51 30.36 -16.15
N LYS A 368 -31.90 31.64 -16.14
CA LYS A 368 -33.02 32.18 -16.94
C LYS A 368 -32.70 33.51 -17.68
N GLY A 369 -31.49 34.03 -17.56
CA GLY A 369 -31.02 35.24 -18.25
C GLY A 369 -31.35 36.57 -17.55
N GLU A 370 -30.76 37.66 -18.05
CA GLU A 370 -30.79 39.00 -17.43
C GLU A 370 -32.21 39.52 -17.20
N ASN A 371 -33.09 39.35 -18.19
CA ASN A 371 -34.48 39.81 -18.12
C ASN A 371 -35.28 39.18 -16.96
N ALA A 372 -34.92 37.96 -16.53
CA ALA A 372 -35.54 37.33 -15.38
C ALA A 372 -35.03 37.92 -14.05
N ALA A 373 -33.73 38.18 -13.96
CA ALA A 373 -33.12 38.80 -12.79
C ALA A 373 -33.63 40.24 -12.58
N ASP A 374 -33.72 41.05 -13.64
CA ASP A 374 -34.22 42.44 -13.57
C ASP A 374 -35.65 42.54 -13.03
N ARG A 375 -36.51 41.57 -13.38
CA ARG A 375 -37.91 41.52 -12.91
C ARG A 375 -38.03 41.38 -11.39
N ILE A 376 -37.04 40.75 -10.73
CA ILE A 376 -37.06 40.51 -9.29
C ILE A 376 -36.11 41.44 -8.50
N ALA A 377 -35.25 42.20 -9.17
CA ALA A 377 -34.20 43.02 -8.55
C ALA A 377 -34.73 44.05 -7.52
N GLY A 378 -35.89 44.64 -7.79
CA GLY A 378 -36.53 45.63 -6.90
C GLY A 378 -37.24 45.04 -5.68
N LEU A 379 -37.39 43.72 -5.60
CA LEU A 379 -38.18 43.06 -4.56
C LEU A 379 -37.48 43.09 -3.18
N LYS A 380 -38.27 43.04 -2.11
CA LYS A 380 -37.75 42.78 -0.76
C LYS A 380 -37.26 41.34 -0.68
N LYS A 381 -36.35 41.04 0.26
CA LYS A 381 -35.67 39.74 0.32
C LYS A 381 -36.63 38.54 0.38
N PRO A 382 -37.71 38.53 1.20
CA PRO A 382 -38.65 37.42 1.22
C PRO A 382 -39.36 37.21 -0.12
N ASP A 383 -39.87 38.29 -0.72
CA ASP A 383 -40.56 38.25 -2.01
C ASP A 383 -39.61 37.82 -3.16
N MET A 384 -38.35 38.26 -3.08
CA MET A 384 -37.29 37.87 -4.02
C MET A 384 -36.95 36.38 -3.90
N VAL A 385 -36.94 35.82 -2.69
CA VAL A 385 -36.72 34.38 -2.47
C VAL A 385 -37.84 33.57 -3.12
N ALA A 386 -39.10 33.92 -2.85
CA ALA A 386 -40.26 33.23 -3.42
C ALA A 386 -40.27 33.30 -4.96
N ALA A 387 -40.02 34.48 -5.53
CA ALA A 387 -39.97 34.65 -6.98
C ALA A 387 -38.78 33.92 -7.62
N ALA A 388 -37.61 33.89 -6.95
CA ALA A 388 -36.45 33.16 -7.46
C ALA A 388 -36.65 31.65 -7.40
N GLU A 389 -37.31 31.13 -6.38
CA GLU A 389 -37.64 29.70 -6.25
C GLU A 389 -38.52 29.24 -7.43
N GLU A 390 -39.58 29.99 -7.76
CA GLU A 390 -40.43 29.72 -8.94
C GLU A 390 -39.64 29.81 -10.25
N LEU A 391 -38.72 30.77 -10.38
CA LEU A 391 -37.91 30.94 -11.59
C LEU A 391 -36.86 29.83 -11.77
N LEU A 392 -36.32 29.30 -10.66
CA LEU A 392 -35.28 28.26 -10.68
C LEU A 392 -35.86 26.84 -10.71
N GLU A 393 -37.15 26.67 -10.42
CA GLU A 393 -37.82 25.38 -10.47
C GLU A 393 -37.65 24.70 -11.84
N GLY A 394 -37.26 23.42 -11.82
CA GLY A 394 -37.05 22.61 -13.01
C GLY A 394 -35.87 23.01 -13.90
N THR A 395 -35.03 23.98 -13.49
CA THR A 395 -33.85 24.39 -14.28
C THR A 395 -32.65 23.48 -14.12
N GLY A 396 -32.60 22.69 -13.04
CA GLY A 396 -31.40 21.95 -12.64
C GLY A 396 -30.25 22.86 -12.20
N TRP A 397 -30.49 24.15 -11.94
CA TRP A 397 -29.44 25.05 -11.49
C TRP A 397 -28.91 24.65 -10.11
N LEU A 398 -27.59 24.64 -9.97
CA LEU A 398 -26.87 24.32 -8.75
C LEU A 398 -25.88 25.45 -8.38
N PRO A 399 -25.64 25.73 -7.09
CA PRO A 399 -24.51 26.54 -6.64
C PRO A 399 -23.18 25.90 -7.04
N GLU A 400 -22.14 26.72 -7.23
CA GLU A 400 -20.80 26.29 -7.67
C GLU A 400 -20.26 25.06 -6.93
N VAL A 401 -20.38 25.01 -5.60
CA VAL A 401 -19.89 23.91 -4.76
C VAL A 401 -20.63 22.57 -4.93
N LEU A 402 -21.79 22.56 -5.58
CA LEU A 402 -22.55 21.35 -5.91
C LEU A 402 -22.46 20.98 -7.39
N ARG A 403 -21.78 21.81 -8.20
CA ARG A 403 -21.55 21.50 -9.61
C ARG A 403 -20.39 20.52 -9.70
N MET A 404 -20.55 19.54 -10.58
CA MET A 404 -19.43 18.70 -10.98
C MET A 404 -18.38 19.58 -11.68
N PRO A 405 -17.10 19.53 -11.28
CA PRO A 405 -16.06 20.17 -12.07
C PRO A 405 -16.06 19.53 -13.46
N ALA A 406 -16.07 20.36 -14.51
CA ALA A 406 -15.81 19.85 -15.84
C ALA A 406 -14.37 19.28 -15.81
N LEU A 407 -14.23 17.96 -15.92
CA LEU A 407 -12.93 17.38 -16.20
C LEU A 407 -12.40 18.06 -17.46
N PRO A 408 -11.11 18.43 -17.53
CA PRO A 408 -10.53 18.79 -18.81
C PRO A 408 -10.85 17.63 -19.75
N GLU A 409 -11.49 17.93 -20.88
CA GLU A 409 -11.73 16.93 -21.92
C GLU A 409 -10.37 16.26 -22.16
N SER A 410 -10.22 15.02 -21.70
CA SER A 410 -9.13 14.19 -22.18
C SER A 410 -9.35 14.17 -23.68
N GLU A 411 -8.45 14.79 -24.44
CA GLU A 411 -8.45 14.67 -25.89
C GLU A 411 -8.50 13.17 -26.17
N VAL A 412 -9.70 12.67 -26.47
CA VAL A 412 -9.88 11.33 -26.96
C VAL A 412 -9.30 11.40 -28.37
N GLN A 413 -7.98 11.25 -28.45
CA GLN A 413 -7.31 10.94 -29.69
C GLN A 413 -7.98 9.68 -30.18
N SER A 414 -8.85 9.88 -31.15
CA SER A 414 -9.54 8.84 -31.88
C SER A 414 -8.44 8.12 -32.65
N ALA A 415 -7.85 7.09 -32.04
CA ALA A 415 -6.99 6.16 -32.73
C ALA A 415 -7.88 5.21 -33.53
N ASP A 416 -8.49 5.73 -34.59
CA ASP A 416 -8.87 4.92 -35.75
C ASP A 416 -7.70 4.93 -36.73
N ASN A 417 -6.76 4.01 -36.49
CA ASN A 417 -6.09 3.27 -37.55
C ASN A 417 -5.28 2.12 -36.95
N GLY A 418 -5.50 0.93 -37.51
CA GLY A 418 -5.01 -0.34 -36.99
C GLY A 418 -3.49 -0.42 -36.79
N GLY A 419 -3.13 -1.03 -35.66
CA GLY A 419 -1.84 -1.61 -35.38
C GLY A 419 -2.07 -2.79 -34.44
N GLU A 420 -1.65 -3.97 -34.89
CA GLU A 420 -1.77 -5.25 -34.20
C GLU A 420 -1.16 -5.23 -32.78
N PRO A 421 -1.63 -6.09 -31.85
CA PRO A 421 -1.03 -6.21 -30.53
C PRO A 421 0.36 -6.83 -30.66
N ALA A 422 1.38 -6.11 -30.21
CA ALA A 422 2.73 -6.64 -30.01
C ALA A 422 2.74 -7.54 -28.75
N MET A 423 2.27 -8.77 -28.90
CA MET A 423 2.69 -9.88 -28.06
C MET A 423 3.75 -10.64 -28.86
N GLY A 424 4.99 -10.59 -28.37
CA GLY A 424 6.14 -11.24 -28.99
C GLY A 424 5.96 -12.75 -29.11
N ASP A 425 5.84 -13.17 -30.36
CA ASP A 425 6.29 -14.41 -31.00
C ASP A 425 6.80 -15.55 -30.08
N SER A 426 5.92 -16.49 -29.75
CA SER A 426 6.33 -17.88 -29.47
C SER A 426 6.16 -18.67 -30.77
N ALA A 427 7.30 -18.93 -31.41
CA ALA A 427 7.39 -19.74 -32.61
C ALA A 427 6.90 -21.17 -32.31
N VAL A 428 5.75 -21.51 -32.89
CA VAL A 428 5.31 -22.89 -33.09
C VAL A 428 6.15 -23.48 -34.21
N ILE A 429 7.09 -24.36 -33.87
CA ILE A 429 7.73 -25.25 -34.85
C ILE A 429 6.84 -26.48 -34.99
N THR A 430 6.14 -26.56 -36.13
CA THR A 430 5.58 -27.80 -36.65
C THR A 430 6.64 -28.52 -37.48
N ASP A 431 6.87 -29.80 -37.21
CA ASP A 431 7.27 -30.74 -38.25
C ASP A 431 6.62 -32.12 -38.02
N ASP A 432 5.90 -32.56 -39.05
CA ASP A 432 5.43 -33.92 -39.38
C ASP A 432 6.61 -34.94 -39.31
N GLU A 433 6.53 -36.26 -39.12
CA GLU A 433 5.52 -37.33 -39.18
C GLU A 433 6.26 -38.64 -38.66
N PRO A 434 5.77 -39.89 -38.81
CA PRO A 434 4.76 -40.60 -38.02
C PRO A 434 5.31 -41.87 -37.30
N VAL A 435 4.63 -42.38 -36.26
CA VAL A 435 4.78 -43.81 -35.87
C VAL A 435 3.43 -44.50 -35.89
N THR A 436 3.37 -45.49 -36.76
CA THR A 436 2.27 -46.40 -37.06
C THR A 436 1.88 -47.30 -35.89
N GLY A 437 0.57 -47.36 -35.62
CA GLY A 437 -0.23 -48.60 -35.64
C GLY A 437 -0.08 -49.64 -34.51
N ASN A 438 -1.11 -49.74 -33.67
CA ASN A 438 -1.95 -50.95 -33.48
C ASN A 438 -3.07 -50.64 -32.47
N ALA A 439 -4.34 -50.61 -32.87
CA ALA A 439 -5.26 -51.73 -33.08
C ALA A 439 -6.05 -52.13 -31.81
N PHE A 440 -7.34 -51.73 -31.83
CA PHE A 440 -8.55 -52.35 -31.28
C PHE A 440 -8.41 -53.52 -30.28
N ALA A 441 -9.11 -53.39 -29.13
CA ALA A 441 -10.05 -54.42 -28.67
C ALA A 441 -11.05 -53.86 -27.64
N THR A 442 -12.31 -53.85 -28.04
CA THR A 442 -13.49 -53.93 -27.19
C THR A 442 -13.56 -55.29 -26.48
N ALA A 443 -13.92 -55.31 -25.20
CA ALA A 443 -14.73 -56.39 -24.62
C ALA A 443 -15.36 -55.90 -23.30
N ALA A 444 -16.68 -55.99 -23.25
CA ALA A 444 -17.46 -55.95 -22.03
C ALA A 444 -17.44 -57.32 -21.37
N GLU A 445 -17.32 -57.35 -20.03
CA GLU A 445 -18.16 -58.13 -19.12
C GLU A 445 -18.10 -57.52 -17.72
#